data_AF-A0A537R4S3-F1
#
_entry.id   AF-A0A537R4S3-F1
#
_cell.length_a   1.000
_cell.length_b   1.000
_cell.length_c   1.000
_cell.angle_alpha   90.00
_cell.angle_beta   90.00
_cell.angle_gamma   90.00
#
_symmetry.space_group_name_H-M   'P 1'
#
loop_
_entity.id
_entity.type
_entity.pdbx_description
1 polymer ?
#
loop_
_entity_poly.entity_id
_entity_poly.type
_entity_poly.pdbx_seq_one_letter_code
_entity_poly.pdbx_strand_id
1 'polypeptide(L)' 'MLEKFAAVQMIDVHLPTTDGRQLVLTRYTEPEPELSLLLKKLKLELPAQPPPNITATAPAPPTPL' A
#
# COMPACT_ATOMS: atom_id res chain seq x y z
N MET A 1 12.61 14.42 -14.63
CA MET A 1 13.33 13.13 -14.47
C MET A 1 12.90 12.36 -13.22
N LEU A 2 12.38 13.02 -12.18
CA LEU A 2 11.85 12.33 -11.00
C LEU A 2 10.39 11.84 -11.19
N GLU A 3 9.70 12.32 -12.23
CA GLU A 3 8.30 11.97 -12.50
C GLU A 3 8.06 10.46 -12.66
N LYS A 4 9.05 9.70 -13.14
CA LYS A 4 8.93 8.24 -13.28
C LYS A 4 8.86 7.51 -11.93
N PHE A 5 9.37 8.11 -10.85
CA PHE A 5 9.25 7.54 -9.51
C PHE A 5 7.85 7.69 -8.91
N ALA A 6 7.01 8.58 -9.47
CA ALA A 6 5.62 8.75 -9.03
C ALA A 6 4.72 7.55 -9.41
N ALA A 7 5.21 6.63 -10.26
CA ALA A 7 4.50 5.39 -10.59
C ALA A 7 4.35 4.45 -9.38
N VAL A 8 5.24 4.55 -8.39
CA VAL A 8 5.13 3.80 -7.14
C VAL A 8 4.28 4.60 -6.16
N GLN A 9 3.04 4.16 -5.96
CA GLN A 9 2.08 4.77 -5.04
C GLN A 9 1.98 3.93 -3.77
N MET A 10 1.77 4.60 -2.63
CA MET A 10 1.39 3.95 -1.39
C MET A 10 -0.13 3.83 -1.33
N ILE A 11 -0.62 2.60 -1.17
CA ILE A 11 -2.06 2.30 -1.09
C ILE A 11 -2.38 1.56 0.21
N ASP A 12 -3.59 1.79 0.73
CA ASP A 12 -4.15 1.03 1.84
C ASP A 12 -5.07 -0.08 1.29
N VAL A 13 -4.74 -1.32 1.63
CA VAL A 13 -5.52 -2.50 1.24
C VAL A 13 -6.23 -3.05 2.46
N HIS A 14 -7.56 -3.13 2.41
CA HIS A 14 -8.41 -3.60 3.51
C HIS A 14 -8.92 -5.01 3.18
N LEU A 15 -8.54 -6.01 3.98
CA LEU A 15 -8.95 -7.41 3.81
C LEU A 15 -9.83 -7.84 4.98
N PRO A 16 -11.01 -8.42 4.75
CA PRO A 16 -11.81 -9.01 5.83
C PRO A 16 -11.12 -10.27 6.36
N THR A 17 -11.11 -10.45 7.68
CA THR A 17 -10.63 -11.67 8.35
C THR A 17 -11.81 -12.57 8.76
N THR A 18 -11.55 -13.86 8.97
CA THR A 18 -12.57 -14.86 9.34
C THR A 18 -13.24 -14.61 10.69
N ASP A 19 -12.59 -13.84 11.57
CA ASP A 19 -13.10 -13.43 12.89
C ASP A 19 -13.84 -12.07 12.86
N GLY A 20 -14.15 -11.53 11.68
CA GLY A 20 -14.92 -10.30 11.52
C GLY A 20 -14.13 -8.99 11.72
N ARG A 21 -12.80 -9.08 11.86
CA ARG A 21 -11.90 -7.92 11.88
C ARG A 21 -11.49 -7.53 10.45
N GLN A 22 -10.82 -6.39 10.32
CA GLN A 22 -10.21 -5.95 9.07
C GLN A 22 -8.69 -5.92 9.21
N LEU A 23 -8.00 -6.52 8.24
CA LEU A 23 -6.57 -6.42 8.06
C LEU A 23 -6.28 -5.23 7.13
N VAL A 24 -5.58 -4.22 7.64
CA VAL A 24 -5.12 -3.05 6.89
C VAL A 24 -3.65 -3.24 6.52
N LEU A 25 -3.37 -3.16 5.22
CA LEU A 25 -2.04 -3.30 4.63
C LEU A 25 -1.69 -2.05 3.83
N THR A 26 -0.77 -1.23 4.35
CA THR A 26 -0.25 -0.07 3.63
C THR A 26 0.98 -0.49 2.81
N ARG A 27 0.86 -0.52 1.48
CA ARG A 27 1.84 -1.15 0.56
C ARG A 27 2.14 -0.27 -0.64
N TYR A 28 3.35 -0.43 -1.18
CA TYR A 28 3.72 0.15 -2.48
C TYR A 28 3.04 -0.63 -3.62
N THR A 29 2.62 0.06 -4.67
CA THR A 29 2.28 -0.56 -5.94
C THR A 29 3.52 -1.15 -6.59
N GLU A 30 3.33 -2.14 -7.46
CA GLU A 30 4.43 -2.73 -8.20
C GLU A 30 5.06 -1.67 -9.13
N PRO A 31 6.38 -1.41 -9.02
CA PRO A 31 7.06 -0.47 -9.90
C PRO A 31 7.06 -0.97 -11.34
N GLU A 32 6.85 -0.06 -12.29
CA GLU A 32 6.98 -0.37 -13.72
C GLU A 32 8.38 -0.96 -14.04
N PRO A 33 8.50 -1.83 -15.06
CA PRO A 33 9.77 -2.48 -15.40
C PRO A 33 10.93 -1.51 -15.63
N GLU A 34 10.66 -0.36 -16.27
CA GLU A 34 11.67 0.66 -16.52
C GLU A 34 12.18 1.30 -15.22
N LEU A 35 11.27 1.59 -14.29
CA LEU A 35 11.61 2.14 -12.97
C LEU A 35 12.39 1.12 -12.13
N SER A 36 12.00 -0.15 -12.18
CA SER A 36 12.71 -1.25 -11.52
C SER A 36 14.16 -1.37 -12.01
N LEU A 37 14.39 -1.23 -13.32
CA LEU A 37 15.74 -1.19 -13.89
C LEU A 37 16.52 0.03 -13.42
N LEU A 38 15.87 1.19 -13.32
CA LEU A 38 16.50 2.41 -12.83
C LEU A 38 16.91 2.31 -11.36
N LEU A 39 16.04 1.81 -10.49
CA LEU A 39 16.34 1.55 -9.07
C LEU A 39 17.57 0.63 -8.92
N LYS A 40 17.60 -0.48 -9.67
CA LYS A 40 18.74 -1.41 -9.68
C LYS A 40 20.04 -0.75 -10.15
N LYS A 41 19.99 0.02 -11.24
CA LYS A 41 21.18 0.73 -11.78
C LYS A 41 21.72 1.78 -10.81
N LEU A 42 20.84 2.47 -10.10
CA LEU A 42 21.18 3.48 -9.10
C LEU A 42 21.48 2.89 -7.72
N LYS A 43 21.33 1.57 -7.54
CA LYS A 43 21.46 0.89 -6.25
C LYS A 43 20.56 1.49 -5.17
N LEU A 44 19.36 1.91 -5.59
CA LEU A 44 18.33 2.45 -4.70
C LEU A 44 17.31 1.35 -4.42
N GLU A 45 16.85 1.30 -3.17
CA GLU A 45 15.78 0.41 -2.73
C GLU A 45 14.57 1.24 -2.29
N LEU A 46 13.38 0.65 -2.40
CA LEU A 46 12.19 1.27 -1.86
C LEU A 46 12.26 1.27 -0.33
N PRO A 47 11.65 2.26 0.36
CA PRO A 47 11.62 2.29 1.81
C PRO A 47 10.98 1.04 2.39
N ALA A 48 11.29 0.73 3.66
CA ALA A 48 10.61 -0.33 4.37
C ALA A 48 9.10 -0.04 4.45
N GLN A 49 8.27 -1.01 4.07
CA GLN A 49 6.82 -0.91 4.21
C GLN A 49 6.43 -1.05 5.69
N PRO A 50 5.39 -0.32 6.15
CA PRO A 50 4.91 -0.43 7.52
C PRO A 50 4.36 -1.84 7.82
N PRO A 51 4.35 -2.25 9.10
CA PRO A 51 3.80 -3.55 9.48
C PRO A 51 2.28 -3.61 9.28
N PRO A 52 1.72 -4.80 8.97
CA PRO A 52 0.27 -5.01 8.89
C PRO A 52 -0.41 -4.65 10.22
N ASN A 53 -1.59 -4.04 10.14
CA ASN A 53 -2.41 -3.71 11.31
C ASN A 53 -3.77 -4.41 11.22
N ILE A 54 -4.23 -5.02 12.31
CA ILE A 54 -5.57 -5.61 12.40
C ILE A 54 -6.44 -4.66 13.23
N THR A 55 -7.46 -4.10 12.60
CA THR A 55 -8.43 -3.23 13.26
C THR A 55 -9.75 -3.98 13.47
N ALA A 56 -10.33 -3.84 14.65
CA ALA A 56 -11.72 -4.23 14.86
C ALA A 56 -12.59 -3.24 14.08
N THR A 57 -13.47 -3.75 13.22
CA THR A 57 -14.44 -2.94 12.47
C THR A 57 -15.17 -2.00 13.43
N ALA A 58 -14.97 -0.69 13.28
CA ALA A 58 -16.04 0.26 13.60
C ALA A 58 -17.02 0.20 12.43
N PRO A 59 -18.32 -0.07 12.66
CA PRO A 59 -19.29 0.02 11.58
C PRO A 59 -19.28 1.47 11.07
N ALA A 60 -19.21 1.64 9.75
CA ALA A 60 -19.36 2.94 9.12
C ALA A 60 -20.60 3.65 9.71
N PRO A 61 -20.55 4.96 10.02
CA PRO A 61 -21.73 5.67 10.50
C PRO A 61 -22.84 5.50 9.46
N PRO A 62 -24.09 5.20 9.87
CA PRO A 62 -25.19 5.04 8.94
C PRO A 62 -25.31 6.32 8.13
N THR A 63 -25.18 6.21 6.82
CA THR A 63 -25.48 7.31 5.89
C THR A 63 -26.97 7.62 6.06
N PRO A 64 -27.35 8.82 6.53
CA PRO A 64 -28.76 9.18 6.61
C PRO A 64 -29.29 9.39 5.18
N LEU A 65 -30.49 8.85 4.93
CA LEU A 65 -31.28 9.00 3.71
C LEU A 65 -31.67 10.46 3.44
#